data_AF-A0AAU0SQS6-F1
#
_entry.id   AF-A0AAU0SQS6-F1
#
_cell.length_a   1.000
_cell.length_b   1.000
_cell.length_c   1.000
_cell.angle_alpha   90.00
_cell.angle_beta   90.00
_cell.angle_gamma   90.00
#
_symmetry.space_group_name_H-M   'P 1'
#
loop_
_entity.id
_entity.type
_entity.pdbx_description
1 polymer ?
#
loop_
_entity_poly.entity_id
_entity_poly.type
_entity_poly.pdbx_seq_one_letter_code
_entity_poly.pdbx_strand_id
1 'polypeptide(L)' 'MSTEPLCLVFVPALAALLTAAESKKGTPLSEVEVCNIRDQATCIAVTFSTALAMEQERGYPDIVAEDCWNEWQRLRPSLQ' A
#
# COMPACT_ATOMS: atom_id res chain seq x y z
N MET A 1 30.41 5.77 -0.53
CA MET A 1 29.21 5.08 -1.03
C MET A 1 28.08 5.46 -0.10
N SER A 2 27.02 6.09 -0.59
CA SER A 2 25.87 6.43 0.25
C SER A 2 25.22 5.13 0.72
N THR A 3 25.31 4.82 2.02
CA THR A 3 24.68 3.66 2.66
C THR A 3 23.23 3.97 2.96
N GLU A 4 22.48 4.36 1.94
CA GLU A 4 21.07 4.66 2.11
C GLU A 4 20.30 3.35 2.39
N PRO A 5 19.44 3.30 3.42
CA PRO A 5 18.67 2.11 3.70
C PRO A 5 17.73 1.80 2.52
N LEU A 6 17.54 0.50 2.29
CA LEU A 6 16.55 0.02 1.34
C LEU A 6 15.18 -0.06 2.01
N CYS A 7 14.16 0.36 1.26
CA CYS A 7 12.76 0.30 1.63
C CYS A 7 12.04 -0.62 0.63
N LEU A 8 11.08 -1.40 1.16
CA LEU A 8 10.17 -2.16 0.31
C LEU A 8 8.98 -1.26 -0.03
N VAL A 9 8.73 -1.08 -1.32
CA VAL A 9 7.61 -0.28 -1.83
C VAL A 9 6.73 -1.17 -2.70
N PHE A 10 5.42 -1.08 -2.51
CA PHE A 10 4.45 -1.79 -3.33
C PHE A 10 4.18 -1.04 -4.63
N VAL A 11 4.21 -1.80 -5.74
CA VAL A 11 3.95 -1.28 -7.08
C VAL A 11 2.93 -2.18 -7.79
N PRO A 12 1.66 -1.74 -7.93
CA PRO A 12 1.10 -0.46 -7.46
C PRO A 12 0.94 -0.42 -5.92
N ALA A 13 0.61 0.77 -5.37
CA ALA A 13 0.42 0.94 -3.91
C ALA A 13 -0.63 -0.03 -3.36
N LEU A 14 -0.44 -0.48 -2.12
CA LEU A 14 -1.43 -1.30 -1.42
C LEU A 14 -2.77 -0.56 -1.29
N ALA A 15 -2.75 0.73 -0.95
CA ALA A 15 -3.95 1.56 -0.92
C ALA A 15 -4.74 1.49 -2.23
N ALA A 16 -4.04 1.57 -3.37
CA ALA A 16 -4.65 1.50 -4.70
C ALA A 16 -5.17 0.09 -5.02
N LEU A 17 -4.42 -0.96 -4.67
CA LEU A 17 -4.83 -2.35 -4.86
C LEU A 17 -6.09 -2.69 -4.06
N LEU A 18 -6.14 -2.30 -2.78
CA LEU A 18 -7.28 -2.53 -1.91
C LEU A 18 -8.51 -1.74 -2.35
N THR A 19 -8.33 -0.49 -2.76
CA THR A 19 -9.41 0.34 -3.32
C THR A 19 -10.00 -0.31 -4.58
N ALA A 20 -9.15 -0.76 -5.49
CA ALA A 20 -9.59 -1.43 -6.72
C ALA A 20 -10.28 -2.78 -6.41
N ALA A 21 -9.77 -3.54 -5.45
CA ALA A 21 -10.35 -4.81 -5.03
C ALA A 21 -11.73 -4.64 -4.38
N GLU A 22 -11.88 -3.68 -3.46
CA GLU A 22 -13.17 -3.37 -2.83
C GLU A 22 -14.18 -2.86 -3.87
N SER A 23 -13.75 -1.96 -4.76
CA SER A 23 -14.58 -1.46 -5.86
C SER A 23 -15.05 -2.58 -6.79
N LYS A 24 -14.16 -3.53 -7.11
CA LYS A 24 -14.48 -4.70 -7.94
C LYS A 24 -15.43 -5.66 -7.23
N LYS A 25 -15.26 -5.85 -5.92
CA LYS A 25 -16.11 -6.71 -5.09
C LYS A 25 -17.49 -6.10 -4.85
N GLY A 26 -17.58 -4.76 -4.84
CA GLY A 26 -18.82 -4.01 -4.56
C GLY A 26 -19.29 -4.09 -3.11
N THR A 27 -18.50 -4.70 -2.23
CA THR A 27 -18.77 -4.86 -0.79
C THR A 27 -17.47 -4.72 -0.01
N PRO A 28 -17.53 -4.34 1.28
CA PRO A 28 -16.36 -4.22 2.14
C PRO A 28 -15.40 -5.42 2.05
N LEU A 29 -14.09 -5.17 2.00
CA LEU A 29 -13.09 -6.23 2.17
C LEU A 29 -13.03 -6.68 3.64
N SER A 30 -12.90 -7.98 3.84
CA SER A 30 -12.58 -8.59 5.13
C SER A 30 -11.08 -8.53 5.41
N GLU A 31 -10.69 -8.70 6.67
CA GLU A 31 -9.28 -8.74 7.08
C GLU A 31 -8.47 -9.79 6.33
N VAL A 32 -9.05 -10.99 6.13
CA VAL A 32 -8.41 -12.08 5.38
C VAL A 32 -8.17 -11.67 3.92
N GLU A 33 -9.12 -11.00 3.28
CA GLU A 33 -8.95 -10.53 1.90
C GLU A 33 -7.88 -9.44 1.78
N VAL A 34 -7.85 -8.49 2.73
CA VAL A 34 -6.84 -7.42 2.77
C VAL A 34 -5.43 -8.02 2.93
N CYS A 35 -5.25 -8.94 3.87
CA CYS A 35 -3.98 -9.62 4.08
C CYS A 35 -3.57 -10.46 2.84
N ASN A 36 -4.52 -11.18 2.24
CA ASN A 36 -4.25 -11.96 1.02
C ASN A 36 -3.83 -11.08 -0.16
N ILE A 37 -4.43 -9.89 -0.31
CA ILE A 37 -4.05 -8.93 -1.36
C ILE A 37 -2.64 -8.40 -1.11
N ARG A 38 -2.31 -8.05 0.14
CA ARG A 38 -0.96 -7.62 0.53
C ARG A 38 0.08 -8.69 0.21
N ASP A 39 -0.18 -9.93 0.59
CA ASP A 39 0.79 -11.02 0.43
C ASP A 39 1.02 -11.41 -1.04
N GLN A 40 0.05 -11.10 -1.92
CA GLN A 40 0.16 -11.30 -3.37
C GLN A 40 0.66 -10.06 -4.13
N ALA A 41 0.77 -8.91 -3.46
CA ALA A 41 1.17 -7.67 -4.10
C ALA A 41 2.67 -7.66 -4.40
N THR A 42 3.03 -7.11 -5.55
CA THR A 42 4.43 -6.96 -5.94
C THR A 42 5.09 -5.85 -5.13
N CYS A 43 6.22 -6.16 -4.49
CA CYS A 43 7.09 -5.17 -3.85
C CYS A 43 8.47 -5.14 -4.52
N ILE A 44 9.08 -3.95 -4.52
CA ILE A 44 10.45 -3.74 -4.98
C ILE A 44 11.28 -3.11 -3.87
N ALA A 45 12.56 -3.46 -3.81
CA ALA A 45 13.52 -2.83 -2.92
C ALA A 45 14.15 -1.62 -3.62
N VAL A 46 13.93 -0.43 -3.06
CA VAL A 46 14.50 0.84 -3.56
C VAL A 46 15.17 1.59 -2.41
N THR A 47 15.99 2.59 -2.71
CA THR A 47 16.55 3.43 -1.65
C THR A 47 15.45 4.30 -1.01
N PHE A 48 15.66 4.72 0.24
CA PHE A 48 14.70 5.58 0.96
C PHE A 48 14.32 6.85 0.17
N SER A 49 15.30 7.56 -0.39
CA SER A 49 15.07 8.74 -1.23
C SER A 49 14.20 8.45 -2.45
N THR A 50 14.39 7.28 -3.06
CA THR A 50 13.55 6.83 -4.19
C THR A 50 12.14 6.51 -3.72
N ALA A 51 11.98 5.80 -2.59
CA ALA A 51 10.67 5.52 -2.00
C ALA A 51 9.90 6.81 -1.69
N LEU A 52 10.57 7.78 -1.06
CA LEU A 52 9.99 9.09 -0.74
C LEU A 52 9.58 9.87 -2.00
N ALA A 53 10.42 9.86 -3.04
CA ALA A 53 10.09 10.50 -4.32
C ALA A 53 8.86 9.85 -4.98
N MET A 54 8.75 8.52 -4.92
CA MET A 54 7.59 7.79 -5.45
C MET A 54 6.29 8.13 -4.71
N GLU A 55 6.33 8.32 -3.38
CA GLU A 55 5.15 8.77 -2.63
C GLU A 55 4.77 10.21 -2.95
N GLN A 56 5.76 11.10 -3.07
CA GLN A 56 5.54 12.50 -3.43
C GLN A 56 4.95 12.66 -4.84
N GLU A 57 5.47 11.92 -5.82
CA GLU A 57 4.94 11.92 -7.19
C GLU A 57 3.50 11.39 -7.25
N ARG A 58 3.20 10.37 -6.45
CA ARG A 58 1.86 9.80 -6.32
C ARG A 58 0.88 10.74 -5.62
N GLY A 59 1.37 11.61 -4.73
CA GLY A 59 0.59 12.62 -4.01
C GLY A 59 -0.09 12.12 -2.73
N TYR A 60 0.18 10.89 -2.29
CA TYR A 60 -0.30 10.33 -1.02
C TYR A 60 0.65 9.23 -0.53
N PRO A 61 0.80 9.07 0.80
CA PRO A 61 1.55 7.95 1.37
C PRO A 61 0.81 6.63 1.18
N ASP A 62 1.53 5.53 1.03
CA ASP A 62 0.92 4.19 1.03
C ASP A 62 0.60 3.74 2.47
N ILE A 63 -0.18 2.66 2.60
CA ILE A 63 -0.47 2.07 3.91
C ILE A 63 0.70 1.24 4.44
N VAL A 64 0.88 1.22 5.76
CA VAL A 64 1.89 0.38 6.43
C VAL A 64 1.53 -1.10 6.28
N ALA A 65 2.36 -1.87 5.58
CA ALA A 65 2.07 -3.28 5.25
C ALA A 65 2.08 -4.21 6.47
N GLU A 66 2.89 -3.91 7.48
CA GLU A 66 2.93 -4.63 8.75
C GLU A 66 1.61 -4.50 9.54
N ASP A 67 0.91 -3.37 9.38
CA ASP A 67 -0.38 -3.05 10.02
C ASP A 67 -1.51 -2.88 8.98
N CYS A 68 -1.40 -3.62 7.86
CA CYS A 68 -2.18 -3.40 6.64
C CYS A 68 -3.70 -3.33 6.89
N TRP A 69 -4.24 -4.22 7.71
CA TRP A 69 -5.67 -4.23 8.01
C TRP A 69 -6.13 -2.95 8.73
N ASN A 70 -5.43 -2.54 9.78
CA ASN A 70 -5.84 -1.38 10.56
C ASN A 70 -5.60 -0.08 9.79
N GLU A 71 -4.53 0.01 9.01
CA GLU A 71 -4.29 1.12 8.09
C GLU A 71 -5.37 1.21 7.01
N TRP A 72 -5.77 0.07 6.44
CA TRP A 72 -6.88 0.03 5.49
C TRP A 72 -8.19 0.51 6.13
N GLN A 73 -8.50 0.07 7.35
CA GLN A 73 -9.68 0.54 8.08
C GLN A 73 -9.65 2.06 8.35
N ARG A 74 -8.45 2.65 8.53
CA ARG A 74 -8.28 4.11 8.68
C ARG A 74 -8.46 4.85 7.36
N LEU A 75 -7.93 4.31 6.26
CA LEU A 75 -7.99 4.94 4.94
C LEU A 75 -9.38 4.84 4.31
N ARG A 76 -10.03 3.68 4.43
CA ARG A 76 -11.27 3.32 3.75
C ARG A 76 -12.42 4.34 3.86
N PRO A 77 -12.71 4.97 5.02
CA PRO A 77 -13.75 5.98 5.12
C PRO A 77 -13.49 7.24 4.27
N SER A 78 -12.23 7.54 3.94
CA SER A 78 -11.88 8.70 3.11
C SER A 78 -12.11 8.48 1.60
N LEU A 79 -12.44 7.24 1.21
CA LEU A 79 -12.68 6.82 -0.18
C LEU A 79 -14.16 6.77 -0.55
N GLN A 80 -15.08 7.05 0.39
CA GLN A 80 -16.54 7.11 0.18
C GLN A 80 -17.01 8.54 -0.08
#